data_AF-A0A7C5ZRP1-F1
#
_entry.id   AF-A0A7C5ZRP1-F1
#
_cell.length_a   1.000
_cell.length_b   1.000
_cell.length_c   1.000
_cell.angle_alpha   90.00
_cell.angle_beta   90.00
_cell.angle_gamma   90.00
#
_symmetry.space_group_name_H-M   'P 1'
#
loop_
_entity.id
_entity.type
_entity.pdbx_description
1 polymer ?
#
loop_
_entity_poly.entity_id
_entity_poly.type
_entity_poly.pdbx_seq_one_letter_code
_entity_poly.pdbx_strand_id
1 'polypeptide(L)'
;LGIRVLKPLWEIERRKLLEDLISSHCKVVFSCVKKPWFSENWVGRELNLESLGELEKISREYGIDLCGENGEYHTLVLDAPFFKETIKISRYSIDGHNGSFYMRVEEFFLEPKSS
;
A
#
# COMPACT_ATOMS: atom_id res chain seq x y z
N LEU A 1 -22.77 6.56 -24.10
CA LEU A 1 -22.35 7.33 -22.92
C LEU A 1 -21.42 8.50 -23.25
N GLY A 2 -20.64 8.50 -24.34
CA GLY A 2 -19.87 9.71 -24.75
C GLY A 2 -18.75 10.12 -23.79
N ILE A 3 -18.34 9.22 -22.88
CA ILE A 3 -17.31 9.47 -21.86
C ILE A 3 -15.96 8.99 -22.38
N ARG A 4 -14.92 9.80 -22.17
CA ARG A 4 -13.52 9.42 -22.42
C ARG A 4 -12.96 8.68 -21.20
N VAL A 5 -12.47 7.47 -21.41
CA VAL A 5 -11.77 6.69 -20.38
C VAL A 5 -10.30 7.13 -20.34
N LEU A 6 -9.84 7.52 -19.15
CA LEU A 6 -8.42 7.81 -18.89
C LEU A 6 -7.88 6.70 -17.98
N LYS A 7 -6.82 6.02 -18.43
CA LYS A 7 -6.15 4.97 -17.65
C LYS A 7 -4.67 5.35 -17.45
N PRO A 8 -4.36 6.29 -16.53
CA PRO A 8 -3.03 6.88 -16.42
C PRO A 8 -1.93 5.87 -16.04
N LEU A 9 -2.29 4.74 -15.43
CA LEU A 9 -1.34 3.72 -14.96
C LEU A 9 -1.33 2.45 -15.82
N TRP A 10 -2.11 2.41 -16.92
CA TRP A 10 -2.28 1.21 -17.73
C TRP A 10 -1.01 0.83 -18.48
N GLU A 11 -0.70 -0.46 -18.52
CA GLU A 11 0.47 -1.05 -19.21
C GLU A 11 1.84 -0.52 -18.73
N ILE A 12 1.87 0.19 -17.60
CA ILE A 12 3.13 0.52 -16.92
C ILE A 12 3.68 -0.75 -16.26
N GLU A 13 4.99 -0.94 -16.37
CA GLU A 13 5.69 -2.03 -15.71
C GLU A 13 5.53 -1.91 -14.19
N ARG A 14 5.21 -3.02 -13.52
CA ARG A 14 4.75 -3.08 -12.12
C ARG A 14 5.79 -2.53 -11.15
N ARG A 15 7.05 -2.93 -11.30
CA ARG A 15 8.15 -2.46 -10.46
C ARG A 15 8.35 -0.96 -10.63
N LYS A 16 8.41 -0.49 -11.87
CA LYS A 16 8.50 0.94 -12.18
C LYS A 16 7.34 1.74 -11.58
N LEU A 17 6.11 1.22 -11.66
CA LEU A 17 4.94 1.89 -11.09
C LEU A 17 5.08 2.09 -9.57
N LEU A 18 5.58 1.08 -8.85
CA LEU A 18 5.82 1.19 -7.42
C LEU A 18 7.01 2.12 -7.10
N GLU A 19 8.07 2.10 -7.90
CA GLU A 19 9.19 3.04 -7.76
C GLU A 19 8.75 4.50 -8.00
N ASP A 20 7.91 4.74 -9.00
CA ASP A 20 7.32 6.06 -9.28
C ASP A 20 6.45 6.53 -8.12
N LEU A 21 5.66 5.63 -7.52
CA LEU A 21 4.83 5.92 -6.33
C LEU A 21 5.68 6.25 -5.09
N ILE A 22 6.78 5.52 -4.86
CA ILE A 22 7.73 5.79 -3.78
C ILE A 22 8.39 7.16 -4.02
N SER A 23 8.79 7.43 -5.26
CA SER A 23 9.45 8.68 -5.66
C SER A 23 8.50 9.89 -5.65
N SER A 24 7.18 9.69 -5.71
CA SER A 24 6.19 10.76 -5.66
C SER A 24 5.92 11.31 -4.26
N HIS A 25 6.74 10.93 -3.26
CA HIS A 25 6.58 11.33 -1.86
C HIS A 25 5.20 11.00 -1.27
N CYS A 26 4.59 9.91 -1.74
CA CYS A 26 3.39 9.36 -1.13
C CYS A 26 3.80 8.47 0.04
N LYS A 27 3.23 8.70 1.23
CA LYS A 27 3.38 7.81 2.37
C LYS A 27 2.29 6.75 2.30
N VAL A 28 2.67 5.54 1.93
CA VAL A 28 1.75 4.41 1.72
C VAL A 28 2.09 3.29 2.68
N VAL A 29 1.09 2.72 3.34
CA VAL A 29 1.27 1.56 4.23
C VAL A 29 0.42 0.38 3.77
N PHE A 30 0.86 -0.85 4.04
CA PHE A 30 0.03 -2.04 3.83
C PHE A 30 -1.07 -2.10 4.89
N SER A 31 -2.32 -2.05 4.47
CA SER A 31 -3.51 -2.10 5.35
C SER A 31 -4.13 -3.49 5.41
N CYS A 32 -3.86 -4.34 4.42
CA CYS A 32 -4.26 -5.73 4.41
C CYS A 32 -3.22 -6.55 3.64
N VAL A 33 -2.91 -7.75 4.13
CA VAL A 33 -2.05 -8.70 3.42
C VAL A 33 -2.59 -10.11 3.50
N LYS A 34 -2.43 -10.86 2.42
CA LYS A 34 -2.99 -12.22 2.27
C LYS A 34 -2.02 -13.32 2.71
N LYS A 35 -2.55 -14.34 3.38
CA LYS A 35 -1.86 -15.58 3.71
C LYS A 35 -1.88 -16.51 2.49
N PRO A 36 -0.86 -17.37 2.28
CA PRO A 36 0.29 -17.61 3.16
C PRO A 36 1.51 -16.74 2.84
N TRP A 37 1.46 -15.89 1.82
CA TRP A 37 2.63 -15.17 1.30
C TRP A 37 3.17 -14.11 2.25
N PHE A 38 2.28 -13.50 3.03
CA PHE A 38 2.62 -12.45 3.98
C PHE A 38 2.33 -12.86 5.42
N SER A 39 3.21 -12.44 6.33
CA SER A 39 2.98 -12.46 7.78
C SER A 39 2.33 -11.16 8.25
N GLU A 40 1.78 -11.18 9.47
CA GLU A 40 1.09 -10.03 10.07
C GLU A 40 1.96 -8.77 10.21
N ASN A 41 3.29 -8.92 10.31
CA ASN A 41 4.25 -7.83 10.39
C ASN A 41 4.28 -6.91 9.16
N TRP A 42 3.67 -7.31 8.04
CA TRP A 42 3.50 -6.42 6.90
C TRP A 42 2.42 -5.36 7.16
N VAL A 43 1.41 -5.66 7.99
CA VAL A 43 0.35 -4.69 8.30
C VAL A 43 0.95 -3.48 9.01
N GLY A 44 0.71 -2.29 8.43
CA GLY A 44 1.26 -1.02 8.90
C GLY A 44 2.69 -0.72 8.45
N ARG A 45 3.35 -1.64 7.76
CA ARG A 45 4.66 -1.38 7.14
C ARG A 45 4.51 -0.39 6.01
N GLU A 46 5.50 0.49 5.83
CA GLU A 46 5.54 1.45 4.72
C GLU A 46 6.00 0.78 3.42
N LEU A 47 5.39 1.17 2.29
CA LEU A 47 5.88 0.86 0.96
C LEU A 47 7.05 1.80 0.64
N ASN A 48 8.26 1.27 0.64
CA ASN A 48 9.51 1.97 0.35
C ASN A 48 10.44 1.02 -0.44
N LEU A 49 11.66 1.46 -0.76
CA LEU A 49 12.58 0.63 -1.55
C LEU A 49 12.96 -0.69 -0.88
N GLU A 50 13.01 -0.74 0.46
CA GLU A 50 13.30 -1.95 1.22
C GLU A 50 12.14 -2.94 1.14
N SER A 51 10.91 -2.50 1.45
CA SER A 51 9.74 -3.38 1.38
C SER A 51 9.39 -3.78 -0.06
N LEU A 52 9.67 -2.93 -1.05
CA LEU A 52 9.60 -3.30 -2.46
C LEU A 52 10.55 -4.45 -2.80
N GLY A 53 11.81 -4.38 -2.37
CA GLY A 53 12.78 -5.45 -2.60
C GLY A 53 12.39 -6.78 -1.93
N GLU A 54 11.69 -6.74 -0.80
CA GLU A 54 11.11 -7.93 -0.18
C GLU A 54 9.89 -8.44 -0.95
N LEU A 55 9.02 -7.55 -1.42
CA LEU A 55 7.86 -7.88 -2.23
C LEU A 55 8.27 -8.56 -3.55
N GLU A 56 9.38 -8.14 -4.16
CA GLU A 56 9.98 -8.80 -5.32
C GLU A 56 10.49 -10.21 -5.03
N LYS A 57 10.98 -10.48 -3.82
CA LYS A 57 11.36 -11.85 -3.41
C LYS A 57 10.12 -12.71 -3.30
N ILE A 58 9.07 -12.23 -2.65
CA ILE A 58 7.79 -12.93 -2.51
C ILE A 58 7.16 -13.17 -3.89
N SER A 59 7.17 -12.17 -4.78
CA SER A 59 6.68 -12.30 -6.16
C SER A 59 7.44 -13.34 -6.96
N ARG A 60 8.78 -13.39 -6.86
CA ARG A 60 9.58 -14.44 -7.52
C ARG A 60 9.35 -15.85 -6.96
N GLU A 61 9.13 -15.96 -5.66
CA GLU A 61 8.94 -17.25 -4.97
C GLU A 61 7.54 -17.81 -5.20
N TYR A 62 6.51 -16.98 -5.11
CA TYR A 62 5.10 -17.39 -5.10
C TYR A 62 4.31 -16.99 -6.35
N GLY A 63 4.90 -16.20 -7.25
CA GLY A 63 4.23 -15.71 -8.45
C GLY A 63 3.14 -14.67 -8.18
N ILE A 64 3.19 -13.99 -7.03
CA ILE A 64 2.22 -12.93 -6.71
C ILE A 64 2.39 -11.71 -7.60
N ASP A 65 1.30 -10.99 -7.83
CA ASP A 65 1.36 -9.70 -8.50
C ASP A 65 2.05 -8.65 -7.63
N LEU A 66 3.09 -8.04 -8.18
CA LEU A 66 3.87 -7.05 -7.44
C LEU A 66 3.04 -5.82 -7.05
N CYS A 67 2.03 -5.43 -7.84
CA CYS A 67 1.15 -4.30 -7.52
C CYS A 67 -0.09 -4.70 -6.71
N GLY A 68 -0.22 -5.98 -6.35
CA GLY A 68 -1.36 -6.51 -5.61
C GLY A 68 -2.67 -6.55 -6.42
N GLU A 69 -2.60 -6.57 -7.76
CA GLU A 69 -3.79 -6.49 -8.62
C GLU A 69 -4.78 -7.66 -8.44
N ASN A 70 -4.34 -8.81 -7.90
CA ASN A 70 -5.21 -9.96 -7.61
C ASN A 70 -5.63 -10.06 -6.14
N GLY A 71 -5.47 -8.97 -5.37
CA GLY A 71 -5.84 -8.92 -3.96
C GLY A 71 -4.83 -9.59 -3.03
N GLU A 72 -3.56 -9.60 -3.41
CA GLU A 72 -2.47 -10.11 -2.56
C GLU A 72 -2.22 -9.22 -1.34
N TYR A 73 -2.43 -7.91 -1.51
CA TYR A 73 -2.45 -6.93 -0.44
C TYR A 73 -3.32 -5.73 -0.81
N HIS A 74 -3.66 -4.93 0.19
CA HIS A 74 -4.21 -3.59 0.01
C HIS A 74 -3.38 -2.59 0.79
N THR A 75 -3.39 -1.34 0.31
CA THR A 75 -2.64 -0.25 0.94
C THR A 75 -3.56 0.88 1.39
N LEU A 76 -3.06 1.69 2.31
CA LEU A 76 -3.64 2.95 2.74
C LEU A 76 -2.63 4.07 2.50
N VAL A 77 -3.06 5.14 1.83
CA VAL A 77 -2.24 6.34 1.63
C VAL A 77 -2.45 7.27 2.81
N LEU A 78 -1.41 7.43 3.63
CA LEU A 78 -1.42 8.30 4.83
C LEU A 78 -1.03 9.73 4.50
N ASP A 79 -0.20 9.92 3.48
CA ASP A 79 0.18 11.23 2.99
C ASP A 79 0.48 11.20 1.47
N ALA A 80 0.25 12.32 0.80
CA ALA A 80 0.64 12.56 -0.59
C ALA A 80 0.85 14.06 -0.83
N PRO A 81 1.70 14.51 -1.77
CA PRO A 81 2.01 15.94 -1.96
C PRO A 81 0.80 16.86 -2.08
N PHE A 82 -0.31 16.38 -2.66
CA PHE A 82 -1.54 17.12 -2.86
C PHE A 82 -2.53 17.05 -1.67
N PHE A 83 -2.23 16.29 -0.62
CA PHE A 83 -3.00 16.33 0.64
C PHE A 83 -2.74 17.64 1.38
N LYS A 84 -3.77 18.21 2.00
CA LYS A 84 -3.66 19.39 2.87
C LYS A 84 -3.14 19.04 4.27
N GLU A 85 -3.49 17.84 4.74
CA GLU A 85 -3.17 17.33 6.06
C GLU A 85 -2.75 15.86 5.94
N THR A 86 -1.81 15.44 6.78
CA THR A 86 -1.34 14.07 6.88
C THR A 86 -2.23 13.27 7.83
N ILE A 87 -2.57 12.04 7.47
CA ILE A 87 -3.28 11.11 8.36
C ILE A 87 -2.24 10.45 9.28
N LYS A 88 -2.37 10.67 10.59
CA LYS A 88 -1.55 10.01 11.62
C LYS A 88 -2.38 8.96 12.31
N ILE A 89 -2.01 7.69 12.16
CA ILE A 89 -2.59 6.59 12.92
C ILE A 89 -1.83 6.51 14.24
N SER A 90 -2.50 6.82 15.36
CA SER A 90 -1.91 6.72 16.70
C SER A 90 -2.08 5.32 17.29
N ARG A 91 -3.16 4.61 16.92
CA ARG A 91 -3.41 3.25 17.37
C ARG A 91 -4.17 2.43 16.34
N TYR A 92 -3.71 1.21 16.14
CA TYR A 92 -4.40 0.19 15.36
C TYR A 92 -4.14 -1.19 15.96
N SER A 93 -5.03 -2.13 15.68
CA SER A 93 -4.87 -3.56 15.95
C SER A 93 -4.81 -4.35 14.63
N ILE A 94 -4.31 -5.58 14.70
CA ILE A 94 -4.26 -6.49 13.54
C ILE A 94 -5.30 -7.59 13.74
N ASP A 95 -6.26 -7.66 12.82
CA ASP A 95 -7.28 -8.70 12.79
C ASP A 95 -6.92 -9.77 11.76
N GLY A 96 -6.78 -11.02 12.19
CA GLY A 96 -6.58 -12.16 11.30
C GLY A 96 -7.87 -12.95 11.07
N HIS A 97 -8.45 -12.88 9.87
CA HIS A 97 -9.58 -13.73 9.48
C HIS A 97 -9.64 -13.92 7.96
N ASN A 98 -10.34 -14.96 7.49
CA ASN A 98 -10.52 -15.28 6.07
C ASN A 98 -9.21 -15.34 5.25
N GLY A 99 -8.14 -15.89 5.85
CA GLY A 99 -6.86 -16.04 5.17
C GLY A 99 -6.10 -14.74 4.92
N SER A 100 -6.44 -13.65 5.60
CA SER A 100 -5.70 -12.37 5.51
C SER A 100 -5.49 -11.76 6.90
N PHE A 101 -4.58 -10.80 6.98
CA PHE A 101 -4.37 -9.92 8.13
C PHE A 101 -4.78 -8.50 7.74
N TYR A 102 -5.57 -7.83 8.59
CA TYR A 102 -6.13 -6.50 8.33
C TYR A 102 -5.71 -5.52 9.42
N MET A 103 -5.41 -4.29 9.02
CA MET A 103 -5.30 -3.16 9.92
C MET A 103 -6.70 -2.70 10.35
N ARG A 104 -6.99 -2.79 11.65
CA ARG A 104 -8.13 -2.13 12.27
C ARG A 104 -7.64 -0.82 12.89
N VAL A 105 -7.84 0.29 12.20
CA VAL A 105 -7.53 1.62 12.74
C VAL A 105 -8.52 1.92 13.88
N GLU A 106 -7.99 2.21 15.05
CA GLU A 106 -8.78 2.51 16.25
C GLU A 106 -8.78 4.02 16.53
N GLU A 107 -7.63 4.66 16.33
CA GLU A 107 -7.47 6.10 16.52
C GLU A 107 -6.55 6.68 15.46
N PHE A 108 -6.97 7.83 14.92
CA PHE A 108 -6.19 8.64 14.01
C PHE A 108 -6.51 10.12 14.22
N PHE A 109 -5.62 10.97 13.73
CA PHE A 109 -5.84 12.42 13.65
C PHE A 109 -5.24 12.98 12.37
N LEU A 110 -5.66 14.18 12.01
CA LEU A 110 -5.11 14.93 10.89
C LEU A 110 -4.06 15.92 11.40
N GLU A 111 -2.90 15.94 10.76
CA GLU A 111 -1.81 16.87 11.07
C GLU A 111 -1.61 17.80 9.85
N PRO A 112 -1.81 19.12 9.99
CA PRO A 112 -1.53 20.07 8.93
C PRO A 112 -0.08 19.96 8.46
N LYS A 113 0.13 20.07 7.14
CA LYS A 113 1.49 20.05 6.60
C LYS A 113 2.23 21.33 6.97
N SER A 114 3.46 21.18 7.46
CA SER A 114 4.37 22.32 7.61
C SER A 114 4.61 22.93 6.23
N SER A 115 4.41 24.24 6.14
CA SER A 115 4.60 25.07 4.94
C SER A 115 6.05 25.07 4.46
#